data_AF-V9KQ54-F1
#
_entry.id   AF-V9KQ54-F1
#
_cell.length_a   1.000
_cell.length_b   1.000
_cell.length_c   1.000
_cell.angle_alpha   90.00
_cell.angle_beta   90.00
_cell.angle_gamma   90.00
#
_symmetry.space_group_name_H-M   'P 1'
#
loop_
_entity.id
_entity.type
_entity.pdbx_description
1 polymer ?
#
loop_
_entity_poly.entity_id
_entity_poly.type
_entity_poly.pdbx_seq_one_letter_code
_entity_poly.pdbx_strand_id
1 'polypeptide(L)'
;ELRVNVAQLRETVVRQRETLGHQKETIKELTAKLTRCEAAAGEGARLDGAKYGASRRKPLAKSGGKDTMGDLPRDHSEVVDHLGRTMQALKDRLQALEQQQSRPNLSNVVFPTDLREQLQRKLGELESQLMNKVLELEDDKFTLQNESASHRFRTESALNALHERVTELEKGTNAFKSPDDFKVSLPLQTNYLYAKIKKSIPEMYGFTICLWIRSRGSSGIGTPFSYAVPGQANEIVLIEWGNNPIELLINDKVAQLPMTINDDKWHHICVTWTTRDGIWEAYQDGELRGSGENLAPWHPIKQGGILILGQEQDTIGGRFDATQAFVGELSHFNIWDRILSSEDIMSIANCSANLAGNIIPWVDNNIDVFGGAAKLPLETCQERLSSS
;
A
#
# COMPACT_ATOMS: atom_id res chain seq x y z
N GLU A 1 30.43 9.88 26.12
CA GLU A 1 29.49 8.80 25.73
C GLU A 1 28.59 9.19 24.54
N LEU A 2 27.79 10.26 24.61
CA LEU A 2 26.91 10.71 23.51
C LEU A 2 27.58 10.88 22.13
N ARG A 3 28.80 11.44 22.07
CA ARG A 3 29.53 11.61 20.79
C ARG A 3 29.95 10.29 20.13
N VAL A 4 30.21 9.25 20.94
CA VAL A 4 30.58 7.91 20.45
C VAL A 4 29.35 7.21 19.86
N ASN A 5 28.21 7.33 20.53
CA ASN A 5 26.93 6.77 20.05
C ASN A 5 26.48 7.41 18.73
N VAL A 6 26.67 8.73 18.55
CA VAL A 6 26.34 9.42 17.29
C VAL A 6 27.26 8.98 16.14
N ALA A 7 28.54 8.73 16.41
CA ALA A 7 29.47 8.24 15.39
C ALA A 7 29.11 6.81 14.95
N GLN A 8 28.75 5.94 15.90
CA GLN A 8 28.36 4.56 15.62
C GLN A 8 27.03 4.47 14.84
N LEU A 9 26.07 5.35 15.14
CA LEU A 9 24.83 5.47 14.38
C LEU A 9 25.09 5.93 12.93
N ARG A 10 25.98 6.90 12.72
CA ARG A 10 26.37 7.35 11.38
C ARG A 10 27.00 6.23 10.56
N GLU A 11 27.90 5.44 11.16
CA GLU A 11 28.52 4.30 10.47
C GLU A 11 27.48 3.22 10.09
N THR A 12 26.51 2.98 10.97
CA THR A 12 25.43 2.01 10.72
C THR A 12 24.53 2.46 9.56
N VAL A 13 24.18 3.74 9.50
CA VAL A 13 23.38 4.32 8.40
C VAL A 13 24.12 4.23 7.06
N VAL A 14 25.44 4.44 7.06
CA VAL A 14 26.25 4.31 5.83
C VAL A 14 26.29 2.85 5.34
N ARG A 15 26.52 1.87 6.22
CA ARG A 15 26.45 0.44 5.85
C ARG A 15 25.08 0.02 5.32
N GLN A 16 24.00 0.51 5.93
CA GLN A 16 22.64 0.22 5.47
C GLN A 16 22.39 0.79 4.06
N ARG A 17 22.88 2.01 3.79
CA ARG A 17 22.76 2.65 2.47
C ARG A 17 23.50 1.87 1.38
N GLU A 18 24.69 1.36 1.67
CA GLU A 18 25.47 0.53 0.74
C GLU A 18 24.78 -0.81 0.46
N THR A 19 24.18 -1.43 1.48
CA THR A 19 23.43 -2.68 1.36
C THR A 19 22.18 -2.51 0.49
N LEU A 20 21.42 -1.42 0.72
CA LEU A 20 20.26 -1.07 -0.11
C LEU A 20 20.66 -0.77 -1.56
N GLY A 21 21.83 -0.17 -1.77
CA GLY A 21 22.41 0.04 -3.11
C GLY A 21 22.64 -1.27 -3.84
N HIS A 22 23.26 -2.26 -3.18
CA HIS A 22 23.48 -3.59 -3.75
C HIS A 22 22.17 -4.31 -4.07
N GLN A 23 21.20 -4.28 -3.15
CA GLN A 23 19.88 -4.89 -3.35
C GLN A 23 19.13 -4.26 -4.53
N LYS A 24 19.21 -2.94 -4.71
CA LYS A 24 18.61 -2.25 -5.85
C LYS A 24 19.22 -2.69 -7.18
N GLU A 25 20.52 -2.92 -7.22
CA GLU A 25 21.19 -3.39 -8.42
C GLU A 25 20.86 -4.86 -8.73
N THR A 26 20.74 -5.70 -7.69
CA THR A 26 20.29 -7.10 -7.87
C THR A 26 18.86 -7.16 -8.40
N ILE A 27 17.97 -6.30 -7.89
CA ILE A 27 16.58 -6.21 -8.38
C ILE A 27 16.58 -5.80 -9.85
N LYS A 28 17.37 -4.80 -10.27
CA LYS A 28 17.48 -4.43 -11.69
C LYS A 28 17.97 -5.59 -12.56
N GLU A 29 18.99 -6.32 -12.10
CA GLU A 29 19.54 -7.44 -12.86
C GLU A 29 18.51 -8.58 -13.00
N LEU A 30 17.79 -8.90 -11.92
CA LEU A 30 16.70 -9.89 -11.93
C LEU A 30 15.54 -9.44 -12.84
N THR A 31 15.17 -8.16 -12.79
CA THR A 31 14.12 -7.59 -13.68
C THR A 31 14.54 -7.68 -15.15
N ALA A 32 15.82 -7.43 -15.46
CA ALA A 32 16.37 -7.58 -16.81
C ALA A 32 16.43 -9.05 -17.27
N LYS A 33 16.62 -10.01 -16.35
CA LYS A 33 16.55 -11.44 -16.66
C LYS A 33 15.12 -11.90 -16.88
N LEU A 34 14.16 -11.42 -16.07
CA LEU A 34 12.74 -11.74 -16.19
C LEU A 34 12.18 -11.29 -17.55
N THR A 35 12.46 -10.04 -17.94
CA THR A 35 12.04 -9.49 -19.25
C THR A 35 12.62 -10.26 -20.43
N ARG A 36 13.84 -10.80 -20.31
CA ARG A 36 14.41 -11.70 -21.34
C ARG A 36 13.72 -13.07 -21.38
N CYS A 37 13.30 -13.61 -20.24
CA CYS A 37 12.52 -14.85 -20.20
C CYS A 37 11.11 -14.66 -20.77
N GLU A 38 10.46 -13.53 -20.49
CA GLU A 38 9.15 -13.18 -21.06
C GLU A 38 9.22 -13.00 -22.58
N ALA A 39 10.30 -12.40 -23.10
CA ALA A 39 10.53 -12.30 -24.54
C ALA A 39 10.73 -13.68 -25.20
N ALA A 40 11.44 -14.61 -24.53
CA ALA A 40 11.64 -15.97 -25.02
C ALA A 40 10.36 -16.82 -24.93
N ALA A 41 9.49 -16.57 -23.95
CA ALA A 41 8.19 -17.23 -23.83
C ALA A 41 7.16 -16.73 -24.87
N GLY A 42 7.33 -15.51 -25.38
CA GLY A 42 6.45 -14.89 -26.38
C GLY A 42 6.61 -15.40 -27.82
N GLU A 43 7.72 -16.06 -28.17
CA GLU A 43 7.95 -16.58 -29.53
C GLU A 43 7.37 -18.00 -29.78
N GLY A 44 6.81 -18.65 -28.75
CA GLY A 44 6.23 -20.00 -28.86
C GLY A 44 4.78 -20.07 -29.38
N ALA A 45 4.12 -18.93 -29.63
CA ALA A 45 2.71 -18.87 -30.00
C ALA A 45 2.46 -18.06 -31.27
N ARG A 46 2.96 -18.56 -32.41
CA ARG A 46 2.49 -18.16 -33.76
C ARG A 46 2.90 -19.22 -34.80
N LEU A 47 2.02 -20.18 -35.05
CA LEU A 47 2.01 -20.96 -36.28
C LEU A 47 0.85 -20.43 -37.15
N ASP A 48 1.18 -19.85 -38.30
CA ASP A 48 0.72 -20.35 -39.61
C ASP A 48 1.16 -19.44 -40.76
N GLY A 49 1.71 -20.05 -41.82
CA GLY A 49 1.62 -19.51 -43.19
C GLY A 49 2.92 -19.24 -43.96
N ALA A 50 3.25 -20.17 -44.87
CA ALA A 50 3.87 -19.97 -46.20
C ALA A 50 5.42 -19.92 -46.37
N LYS A 51 5.93 -21.07 -46.84
CA LYS A 51 6.64 -21.32 -48.13
C LYS A 51 8.01 -20.67 -48.47
N TYR A 52 8.92 -21.60 -48.84
CA TYR A 52 10.10 -21.56 -49.74
C TYR A 52 11.40 -20.86 -49.27
N GLY A 53 12.50 -21.64 -49.28
CA GLY A 53 13.87 -21.11 -49.35
C GLY A 53 14.91 -22.04 -48.74
N ALA A 54 15.53 -22.90 -49.56
CA ALA A 54 16.61 -23.78 -49.16
C ALA A 54 17.89 -23.01 -48.78
N SER A 55 18.57 -23.42 -47.70
CA SER A 55 20.04 -23.50 -47.67
C SER A 55 20.58 -24.29 -46.47
N ARG A 56 21.70 -24.94 -46.76
CA ARG A 56 22.35 -26.06 -46.10
C ARG A 56 23.43 -25.55 -45.14
N ARG A 57 23.49 -26.03 -43.89
CA ARG A 57 24.73 -26.26 -43.11
C ARG A 57 24.47 -27.07 -41.83
N LYS A 58 25.48 -27.90 -41.49
CA LYS A 58 25.51 -29.06 -40.57
C LYS A 58 25.63 -28.68 -39.07
N PRO A 59 25.49 -29.66 -38.14
CA PRO A 59 25.11 -29.46 -36.74
C PRO A 59 26.31 -29.43 -35.78
N LEU A 60 26.16 -28.79 -34.62
CA LEU A 60 27.05 -29.03 -33.48
C LEU A 60 26.39 -28.76 -32.11
N ALA A 61 26.61 -29.75 -31.23
CA ALA A 61 26.76 -29.68 -29.78
C ALA A 61 25.52 -29.61 -28.85
N LYS A 62 25.38 -30.73 -28.12
CA LYS A 62 24.70 -30.89 -26.83
C LYS A 62 25.13 -29.86 -25.78
N SER A 63 24.15 -29.44 -24.98
CA SER A 63 24.26 -29.06 -23.56
C SER A 63 22.80 -28.96 -23.07
N GLY A 64 22.26 -29.79 -22.18
CA GLY A 64 22.84 -30.19 -20.91
C GLY A 64 22.32 -29.27 -19.79
N GLY A 65 21.01 -29.04 -19.69
CA GLY A 65 20.37 -28.27 -18.62
C GLY A 65 19.14 -29.02 -18.13
N LYS A 66 19.21 -29.55 -16.90
CA LYS A 66 18.12 -30.18 -16.17
C LYS A 66 17.15 -29.09 -15.72
N ASP A 67 15.91 -29.13 -16.20
CA ASP A 67 14.80 -28.41 -15.60
C ASP A 67 14.37 -29.18 -14.34
N THR A 68 14.38 -28.51 -13.18
CA THR A 68 14.14 -29.11 -11.85
C THR A 68 12.83 -28.63 -11.22
N MET A 69 11.75 -28.52 -11.99
CA MET A 69 10.42 -28.25 -11.44
C MET A 69 9.35 -28.88 -12.34
N GLY A 70 8.99 -30.13 -12.07
CA GLY A 70 7.83 -30.73 -12.75
C GLY A 70 7.77 -32.24 -12.91
N ASP A 71 8.51 -33.05 -12.15
CA ASP A 71 8.35 -34.50 -12.23
C ASP A 71 7.59 -35.02 -11.00
N LEU A 72 6.26 -35.19 -11.17
CA LEU A 72 5.55 -36.26 -10.48
C LEU A 72 6.12 -37.60 -11.00
N PRO A 73 6.30 -38.65 -10.17
CA PRO A 73 6.73 -39.95 -10.66
C PRO A 73 5.66 -40.59 -11.57
N ARG A 74 5.67 -40.23 -12.87
CA ARG A 74 4.82 -40.82 -13.90
C ARG A 74 5.21 -42.27 -14.24
N ASP A 75 6.40 -42.69 -13.83
CA ASP A 75 6.98 -43.97 -14.22
C ASP A 75 6.22 -45.17 -13.63
N HIS A 76 5.65 -45.04 -12.42
CA HIS A 76 5.01 -46.18 -11.76
C HIS A 76 3.65 -46.57 -12.36
N SER A 77 2.85 -45.60 -12.83
CA SER A 77 1.58 -45.89 -13.49
C SER A 77 1.80 -46.60 -14.83
N GLU A 78 2.83 -46.19 -15.57
CA GLU A 78 3.15 -46.80 -16.87
C GLU A 78 3.64 -48.24 -16.71
N VAL A 79 4.42 -48.53 -15.66
CA VAL A 79 4.87 -49.90 -15.32
C VAL A 79 3.71 -50.79 -14.88
N VAL A 80 2.80 -50.29 -14.04
CA VAL A 80 1.59 -51.03 -13.61
C VAL A 80 0.68 -51.32 -14.81
N ASP A 81 0.44 -50.34 -15.68
CA ASP A 81 -0.35 -50.51 -16.90
C ASP A 81 0.31 -51.46 -17.90
N HIS A 82 1.64 -51.40 -18.03
CA HIS A 82 2.40 -52.31 -18.88
C HIS A 82 2.33 -53.76 -18.36
N LEU A 83 2.48 -53.94 -17.04
CA LEU A 83 2.39 -55.25 -16.39
C LEU A 83 0.96 -55.83 -16.50
N GLY A 84 -0.08 -55.00 -16.30
CA GLY A 84 -1.46 -55.39 -16.50
C GLY A 84 -1.77 -55.82 -17.95
N ARG A 85 -1.27 -55.07 -18.94
CA ARG A 85 -1.43 -55.43 -20.37
C ARG A 85 -0.72 -56.73 -20.74
N THR A 86 0.48 -56.98 -20.20
CA THR A 86 1.24 -58.21 -20.47
C THR A 86 0.62 -59.43 -19.80
N MET A 87 0.10 -59.29 -18.58
CA MET A 87 -0.68 -60.35 -17.91
C MET A 87 -1.96 -60.71 -18.69
N GLN A 88 -2.70 -59.70 -19.18
CA GLN A 88 -3.89 -59.93 -19.99
C GLN A 88 -3.56 -60.68 -21.29
N ALA A 89 -2.50 -60.28 -21.98
CA ALA A 89 -2.06 -60.95 -23.20
C ALA A 89 -1.60 -62.41 -22.97
N LEU A 90 -0.99 -62.70 -21.82
CA LEU A 90 -0.60 -64.06 -21.43
C LEU A 90 -1.83 -64.92 -21.06
N LYS A 91 -2.81 -64.34 -20.37
CA LYS A 91 -4.08 -64.98 -20.02
C LYS A 91 -4.88 -65.37 -21.26
N ASP A 92 -4.99 -64.46 -22.22
CA ASP A 92 -5.69 -64.69 -23.48
C ASP A 92 -5.02 -65.83 -24.29
N ARG A 93 -3.67 -65.91 -24.27
CA ARG A 93 -2.91 -67.01 -24.89
C ARG A 93 -3.13 -68.35 -24.20
N LEU A 94 -3.21 -68.38 -22.87
CA LEU A 94 -3.54 -69.56 -22.08
C LEU A 94 -4.95 -70.07 -22.41
N GLN A 95 -5.91 -69.16 -22.54
CA GLN A 95 -7.30 -69.47 -22.87
C GLN A 95 -7.46 -69.99 -24.32
N ALA A 96 -6.67 -69.44 -25.27
CA ALA A 96 -6.60 -69.94 -26.63
C ALA A 96 -6.01 -71.37 -26.72
N LEU A 97 -5.01 -71.67 -25.89
CA LEU A 97 -4.43 -73.01 -25.76
C LEU A 97 -5.42 -74.02 -25.15
N GLU A 98 -6.25 -73.60 -24.18
CA GLU A 98 -7.32 -74.44 -23.62
C GLU A 98 -8.45 -74.73 -24.62
N GLN A 99 -8.83 -73.76 -25.46
CA GLN A 99 -9.85 -73.96 -26.50
C GLN A 99 -9.38 -74.88 -27.65
N GLN A 100 -8.07 -74.99 -27.91
CA GLN A 100 -7.54 -75.97 -28.87
C GLN A 100 -7.54 -77.41 -28.35
N GLN A 101 -7.56 -77.63 -27.02
CA GLN A 101 -7.64 -78.96 -26.39
C GLN A 101 -9.06 -79.56 -26.37
N SER A 102 -10.11 -78.79 -26.65
CA SER A 102 -11.51 -79.25 -26.55
C SER A 102 -12.16 -79.66 -27.89
N ARG A 103 -11.40 -79.70 -29.00
CA ARG A 103 -11.88 -80.27 -30.28
C ARG A 103 -11.57 -81.76 -30.38
N PRO A 104 -12.57 -82.66 -30.47
CA PRO A 104 -12.30 -84.08 -30.67
C PRO A 104 -11.99 -84.32 -32.14
N ASN A 105 -10.94 -85.10 -32.39
CA ASN A 105 -10.43 -85.59 -33.68
C ASN A 105 -9.39 -84.72 -34.39
N LEU A 106 -8.13 -84.86 -33.98
CA LEU A 106 -7.08 -85.42 -34.85
C LEU A 106 -5.86 -85.81 -34.00
N SER A 107 -5.29 -86.95 -34.37
CA SER A 107 -4.16 -87.70 -33.82
C SER A 107 -2.94 -86.90 -33.36
N ASN A 108 -2.46 -87.26 -32.16
CA ASN A 108 -1.06 -87.20 -31.66
C ASN A 108 -0.20 -85.99 -32.06
N VAL A 109 -0.53 -84.82 -31.50
CA VAL A 109 0.49 -83.83 -31.14
C VAL A 109 0.32 -83.52 -29.66
N VAL A 110 1.16 -84.14 -28.82
CA VAL A 110 1.31 -83.76 -27.42
C VAL A 110 1.91 -82.35 -27.42
N PHE A 111 1.05 -81.34 -27.28
CA PHE A 111 1.50 -79.98 -26.99
C PHE A 111 2.19 -79.98 -25.62
N PRO A 112 3.32 -79.29 -25.42
CA PRO A 112 4.14 -79.45 -24.23
C PRO A 112 3.38 -78.92 -23.01
N THR A 113 2.99 -79.82 -22.10
CA THR A 113 2.51 -79.47 -20.75
C THR A 113 3.49 -78.54 -20.04
N ASP A 114 4.78 -78.64 -20.39
CA ASP A 114 5.88 -77.81 -19.92
C ASP A 114 5.72 -76.31 -20.28
N LEU A 115 5.22 -75.97 -21.48
CA LEU A 115 5.01 -74.56 -21.87
C LEU A 115 3.82 -73.95 -21.12
N ARG A 116 2.78 -74.75 -20.87
CA ARG A 116 1.59 -74.33 -20.09
C ARG A 116 1.96 -74.07 -18.64
N GLU A 117 2.73 -74.98 -18.02
CA GLU A 117 3.23 -74.78 -16.66
C GLU A 117 4.18 -73.57 -16.58
N GLN A 118 5.07 -73.36 -17.57
CA GLN A 118 5.93 -72.19 -17.63
C GLN A 118 5.14 -70.88 -17.74
N LEU A 119 4.10 -70.85 -18.58
CA LEU A 119 3.19 -69.70 -18.70
C LEU A 119 2.42 -69.43 -17.41
N GLN A 120 1.92 -70.46 -16.75
CA GLN A 120 1.22 -70.32 -15.45
C GLN A 120 2.17 -69.85 -14.34
N ARG A 121 3.41 -70.36 -14.28
CA ARG A 121 4.43 -69.87 -13.34
C ARG A 121 4.79 -68.42 -13.59
N LYS A 122 4.98 -68.03 -14.86
CA LYS A 122 5.26 -66.64 -15.23
C LYS A 122 4.09 -65.70 -14.92
N LEU A 123 2.85 -66.15 -15.14
CA LEU A 123 1.66 -65.38 -14.78
C LEU A 123 1.60 -65.14 -13.27
N GLY A 124 1.86 -66.18 -12.45
CA GLY A 124 1.89 -66.07 -10.99
C GLY A 124 3.02 -65.17 -10.46
N GLU A 125 4.21 -65.21 -11.08
CA GLU A 125 5.30 -64.27 -10.75
C GLU A 125 4.91 -62.82 -11.03
N LEU A 126 4.31 -62.55 -12.20
CA LEU A 126 3.88 -61.21 -12.60
C LEU A 126 2.71 -60.70 -11.74
N GLU A 127 1.76 -61.57 -11.37
CA GLU A 127 0.67 -61.27 -10.43
C GLU A 127 1.21 -60.87 -9.06
N SER A 128 2.19 -61.61 -8.53
CA SER A 128 2.82 -61.30 -7.25
C SER A 128 3.61 -60.00 -7.29
N GLN A 129 4.33 -59.73 -8.39
CA GLN A 129 5.04 -58.47 -8.59
C GLN A 129 4.09 -57.28 -8.70
N LEU A 130 2.97 -57.44 -9.41
CA LEU A 130 1.93 -56.42 -9.54
C LEU A 130 1.29 -56.11 -8.19
N MET A 131 0.90 -57.13 -7.43
CA MET A 131 0.32 -56.96 -6.09
C MET A 131 1.26 -56.21 -5.15
N ASN A 132 2.54 -56.60 -5.10
CA ASN A 132 3.52 -55.91 -4.26
C ASN A 132 3.70 -54.45 -4.66
N LYS A 133 3.72 -54.15 -5.97
CA LYS A 133 3.89 -52.77 -6.44
C LYS A 133 2.65 -51.90 -6.21
N VAL A 134 1.46 -52.49 -6.28
CA VAL A 134 0.20 -51.80 -5.91
C VAL A 134 0.18 -51.47 -4.43
N LEU A 135 0.58 -52.40 -3.56
CA LEU A 135 0.66 -52.15 -2.11
C LEU A 135 1.66 -51.03 -1.76
N GLU A 136 2.81 -51.01 -2.42
CA GLU A 136 3.82 -49.94 -2.25
C GLU A 136 3.26 -48.57 -2.69
N LEU A 137 2.54 -48.53 -3.81
CA LEU A 137 1.92 -47.29 -4.31
C LEU A 137 0.75 -46.81 -3.44
N GLU A 138 0.04 -47.72 -2.77
CA GLU A 138 -1.00 -47.36 -1.80
C GLU A 138 -0.39 -46.72 -0.55
N ASP A 139 0.75 -47.22 -0.07
CA ASP A 139 1.49 -46.63 1.07
C ASP A 139 2.08 -45.25 0.73
N ASP A 140 2.69 -45.12 -0.46
CA ASP A 140 3.20 -43.85 -0.97
C ASP A 140 2.07 -42.82 -1.11
N LYS A 141 0.92 -43.24 -1.63
CA LYS A 141 -0.27 -42.38 -1.76
C LYS A 141 -0.75 -41.89 -0.41
N PHE A 142 -0.79 -42.77 0.60
CA PHE A 142 -1.20 -42.39 1.95
C PHE A 142 -0.22 -41.38 2.56
N THR A 143 1.08 -41.60 2.39
CA THR A 143 2.15 -40.71 2.86
C THR A 143 2.07 -39.34 2.20
N LEU A 144 1.93 -39.28 0.88
CA LEU A 144 1.80 -38.03 0.13
C LEU A 144 0.52 -37.26 0.49
N GLN A 145 -0.59 -37.95 0.75
CA GLN A 145 -1.82 -37.30 1.22
C GLN A 145 -1.63 -36.66 2.60
N ASN A 146 -0.94 -37.35 3.51
CA ASN A 146 -0.66 -36.83 4.85
C ASN A 146 0.32 -35.63 4.81
N GLU A 147 1.36 -35.70 3.98
CA GLU A 147 2.27 -34.58 3.76
C GLU A 147 1.57 -33.39 3.11
N SER A 148 0.69 -33.62 2.13
CA SER A 148 -0.10 -32.57 1.48
C SER A 148 -1.06 -31.90 2.46
N ALA A 149 -1.74 -32.67 3.32
CA ALA A 149 -2.59 -32.15 4.39
C ALA A 149 -1.78 -31.33 5.41
N SER A 150 -0.60 -31.80 5.78
CA SER A 150 0.32 -31.09 6.67
C SER A 150 0.83 -29.79 6.06
N HIS A 151 1.17 -29.79 4.77
CA HIS A 151 1.60 -28.60 4.05
C HIS A 151 0.46 -27.58 3.94
N ARG A 152 -0.75 -28.05 3.63
CA ARG A 152 -1.95 -27.22 3.59
C ARG A 152 -2.23 -26.56 4.93
N PHE A 153 -2.14 -27.30 6.03
CA PHE A 153 -2.30 -26.76 7.38
C PHE A 153 -1.26 -25.70 7.71
N ARG A 154 0.02 -25.92 7.37
CA ARG A 154 1.08 -24.91 7.56
C ARG A 154 0.82 -23.64 6.74
N THR A 155 0.37 -23.78 5.50
CA THR A 155 0.05 -22.62 4.66
C THR A 155 -1.16 -21.85 5.19
N GLU A 156 -2.22 -22.53 5.63
CA GLU A 156 -3.40 -21.88 6.22
C GLU A 156 -3.05 -21.20 7.55
N SER A 157 -2.22 -21.83 8.39
CA SER A 157 -1.71 -21.24 9.63
C SER A 157 -0.87 -19.99 9.37
N ALA A 158 0.05 -20.03 8.40
CA ALA A 158 0.85 -18.88 8.02
C ALA A 158 -0.02 -17.76 7.43
N LEU A 159 -1.02 -18.10 6.62
CA LEU A 159 -1.96 -17.14 6.04
C LEU A 159 -2.78 -16.45 7.13
N ASN A 160 -3.27 -17.21 8.12
CA ASN A 160 -4.00 -16.67 9.26
C ASN A 160 -3.11 -15.75 10.12
N ALA A 161 -1.86 -16.14 10.40
CA ALA A 161 -0.92 -15.30 11.14
C ALA A 161 -0.54 -14.01 10.38
N LEU A 162 -0.46 -14.08 9.05
CA LEU A 162 -0.28 -12.92 8.19
C LEU A 162 -1.52 -12.03 8.19
N HIS A 163 -2.71 -12.61 8.11
CA HIS A 163 -3.97 -11.87 8.17
C HIS A 163 -4.11 -11.16 9.52
N GLU A 164 -3.79 -11.83 10.62
CA GLU A 164 -3.79 -11.24 11.96
C GLU A 164 -2.80 -10.07 12.05
N ARG A 165 -1.55 -10.25 11.60
CA ARG A 165 -0.57 -9.15 11.53
C ARG A 165 -1.01 -7.99 10.65
N VAL A 166 -1.63 -8.26 9.50
CA VAL A 166 -2.18 -7.21 8.63
C VAL A 166 -3.30 -6.48 9.36
N THR A 167 -4.21 -7.18 10.03
CA THR A 167 -5.27 -6.53 10.82
C THR A 167 -4.74 -5.75 12.01
N GLU A 168 -3.64 -6.16 12.66
CA GLU A 168 -2.95 -5.40 13.71
C GLU A 168 -2.26 -4.15 13.15
N LEU A 169 -1.67 -4.24 11.97
CA LEU A 169 -1.04 -3.11 11.27
C LEU A 169 -2.07 -2.13 10.67
N GLU A 170 -3.23 -2.63 10.22
CA GLU A 170 -4.36 -1.85 9.72
C GLU A 170 -5.14 -1.16 10.85
N LYS A 171 -5.23 -1.82 12.02
CA LYS A 171 -5.59 -1.18 13.30
C LYS A 171 -4.43 -0.38 13.89
N GLY A 172 -3.37 -0.16 13.10
CA GLY A 172 -2.09 0.36 13.52
C GLY A 172 -2.24 1.43 14.59
N THR A 173 -1.60 1.18 15.73
CA THR A 173 -1.10 2.21 16.64
C THR A 173 -1.85 3.53 16.52
N ASN A 174 -3.09 3.58 17.02
CA ASN A 174 -3.63 4.85 17.48
C ASN A 174 -2.74 5.27 18.65
N ALA A 175 -1.61 5.92 18.34
CA ALA A 175 -0.69 6.50 19.33
C ALA A 175 -1.39 7.63 20.12
N PHE A 176 -2.59 8.01 19.69
CA PHE A 176 -3.43 9.05 20.24
C PHE A 176 -4.68 8.42 20.89
N LYS A 177 -5.08 8.96 22.04
CA LYS A 177 -6.23 8.48 22.83
C LYS A 177 -7.56 8.63 22.06
N SER A 178 -7.60 9.57 21.12
CA SER A 178 -8.68 9.82 20.16
C SER A 178 -8.06 10.20 18.80
N PRO A 179 -8.78 10.04 17.67
CA PRO A 179 -8.24 10.34 16.34
C PRO A 179 -7.95 11.83 16.09
N ASP A 180 -8.41 12.73 16.98
CA ASP A 180 -8.23 14.19 16.95
C ASP A 180 -7.19 14.71 17.99
N ASP A 181 -6.73 13.88 18.93
CA ASP A 181 -5.76 14.24 19.99
C ASP A 181 -4.29 14.27 19.51
N PHE A 182 -4.03 14.98 18.41
CA PHE A 182 -2.68 15.21 17.92
C PHE A 182 -2.49 16.64 17.39
N LYS A 183 -1.23 17.07 17.41
CA LYS A 183 -0.75 18.30 16.77
C LYS A 183 0.25 17.98 15.67
N VAL A 184 0.27 18.84 14.67
CA VAL A 184 1.35 18.91 13.69
C VAL A 184 2.40 19.89 14.19
N SER A 185 3.65 19.44 14.25
CA SER A 185 4.80 20.25 14.65
C SER A 185 5.68 20.58 13.45
N LEU A 186 5.95 21.87 13.27
CA LEU A 186 6.75 22.47 12.22
C LEU A 186 7.85 23.32 12.90
N PRO A 187 8.95 22.70 13.37
CA PRO A 187 9.88 23.34 14.29
C PRO A 187 10.85 24.33 13.64
N LEU A 188 10.95 24.34 12.31
CA LEU A 188 11.97 25.10 11.59
C LEU A 188 11.38 25.77 10.36
N GLN A 189 11.85 26.99 10.10
CA GLN A 189 11.54 27.73 8.90
C GLN A 189 12.25 27.10 7.69
N THR A 190 11.50 26.39 6.85
CA THR A 190 12.02 25.68 5.67
C THR A 190 11.00 25.72 4.55
N ASN A 191 11.40 25.41 3.33
CA ASN A 191 10.49 25.28 2.19
C ASN A 191 10.08 23.82 1.90
N TYR A 192 10.20 22.92 2.87
CA TYR A 192 9.91 21.50 2.66
C TYR A 192 9.19 20.80 3.83
N LEU A 193 9.12 21.40 5.02
CA LEU A 193 8.28 20.89 6.12
C LEU A 193 6.84 21.38 5.94
N TYR A 194 5.90 20.47 5.76
CA TYR A 194 4.48 20.80 5.64
C TYR A 194 3.60 19.60 5.97
N ALA A 195 2.31 19.86 6.15
CA ALA A 195 1.31 18.81 6.15
C ALA A 195 0.31 19.01 5.01
N LYS A 196 -0.19 17.92 4.43
CA LYS A 196 -1.17 17.93 3.34
C LYS A 196 -2.47 17.32 3.83
N ILE A 197 -3.58 18.01 3.58
CA ILE A 197 -4.91 17.46 3.81
C ILE A 197 -5.31 16.59 2.63
N LYS A 198 -5.72 15.34 2.89
CA LYS A 198 -6.12 14.36 1.87
C LYS A 198 -7.50 14.65 1.28
N LYS A 199 -8.42 15.15 2.11
CA LYS A 199 -9.78 15.44 1.70
C LYS A 199 -9.81 16.61 0.70
N SER A 200 -10.59 16.44 -0.36
CA SER A 200 -10.84 17.52 -1.33
C SER A 200 -11.83 18.53 -0.79
N ILE A 201 -11.60 19.80 -1.11
CA ILE A 201 -12.54 20.90 -0.83
C ILE A 201 -13.51 21.01 -2.02
N PRO A 202 -14.84 21.01 -1.78
CA PRO A 202 -15.85 21.25 -2.82
C PRO A 202 -15.95 22.74 -3.14
N GLU A 203 -16.81 23.09 -4.10
CA GLU A 203 -17.13 24.50 -4.32
C GLU A 203 -17.87 25.07 -3.10
N MET A 204 -17.42 26.21 -2.56
CA MET A 204 -18.01 26.82 -1.37
C MET A 204 -18.38 28.28 -1.62
N TYR A 205 -19.58 28.67 -1.16
CA TYR A 205 -20.09 30.04 -1.25
C TYR A 205 -19.89 30.83 0.05
N GLY A 206 -19.41 30.15 1.09
CA GLY A 206 -18.98 30.72 2.35
C GLY A 206 -18.36 29.60 3.18
N PHE A 207 -17.54 29.97 4.16
CA PHE A 207 -16.88 29.00 5.00
C PHE A 207 -16.64 29.54 6.40
N THR A 208 -16.36 28.61 7.30
CA THR A 208 -15.66 28.87 8.57
C THR A 208 -14.43 27.99 8.60
N ILE A 209 -13.27 28.54 8.92
CA ILE A 209 -12.03 27.79 9.17
C ILE A 209 -11.61 28.09 10.60
N CYS A 210 -11.48 27.05 11.42
CA CYS A 210 -10.99 27.17 12.79
C CYS A 210 -9.76 26.29 13.00
N LEU A 211 -8.82 26.74 13.81
CA LEU A 211 -7.67 25.96 14.23
C LEU A 211 -7.15 26.44 15.59
N TRP A 212 -6.45 25.54 16.26
CA TRP A 212 -5.56 25.92 17.36
C TRP A 212 -4.14 26.07 16.83
N ILE A 213 -3.49 27.15 17.22
CA ILE A 213 -2.16 27.52 16.76
C ILE A 213 -1.28 27.98 17.92
N ARG A 214 -0.02 27.56 17.90
CA ARG A 214 1.03 28.09 18.76
C ARG A 214 2.23 28.46 17.90
N SER A 215 2.50 29.75 17.77
CA SER A 215 3.59 30.27 16.94
C SER A 215 4.88 30.47 17.73
N ARG A 216 6.00 30.13 17.12
CA ARG A 216 7.36 30.37 17.65
C ARG A 216 8.19 31.29 16.76
N GLY A 217 7.58 31.88 15.74
CA GLY A 217 8.26 32.77 14.80
C GLY A 217 8.63 34.10 15.45
N SER A 218 9.91 34.48 15.35
CA SER A 218 10.40 35.78 15.84
C SER A 218 10.12 36.96 14.89
N SER A 219 9.64 36.69 13.68
CA SER A 219 9.50 37.67 12.58
C SER A 219 8.14 37.56 11.88
N GLY A 220 7.12 37.13 12.63
CA GLY A 220 5.79 36.79 12.14
C GLY A 220 5.49 35.30 12.26
N ILE A 221 4.22 34.92 12.16
CA ILE A 221 3.79 33.52 12.23
C ILE A 221 4.17 32.72 10.98
N GLY A 222 4.34 33.35 9.81
CA GLY A 222 4.46 32.66 8.52
C GLY A 222 3.09 32.27 7.98
N THR A 223 2.97 31.11 7.32
CA THR A 223 1.73 30.67 6.65
C THR A 223 1.13 29.43 7.30
N PRO A 224 0.20 29.56 8.27
CA PRO A 224 -0.43 28.40 8.91
C PRO A 224 -1.10 27.46 7.92
N PHE A 225 -1.80 27.99 6.91
CA PHE A 225 -2.41 27.20 5.86
C PHE A 225 -2.55 27.97 4.54
N SER A 226 -2.54 27.22 3.45
CA SER A 226 -2.82 27.70 2.10
C SER A 226 -3.63 26.66 1.31
N TYR A 227 -4.54 27.14 0.48
CA TYR A 227 -5.32 26.36 -0.47
C TYR A 227 -5.09 26.92 -1.87
N ALA A 228 -4.64 26.07 -2.78
CA ALA A 228 -4.34 26.43 -4.17
C ALA A 228 -5.12 25.55 -5.13
N VAL A 229 -5.68 26.15 -6.17
CA VAL A 229 -6.39 25.47 -7.26
C VAL A 229 -5.66 25.71 -8.59
N PRO A 230 -5.91 24.90 -9.64
CA PRO A 230 -5.32 25.15 -10.94
C PRO A 230 -5.63 26.57 -11.45
N GLY A 231 -4.59 27.36 -11.68
CA GLY A 231 -4.70 28.74 -12.15
C GLY A 231 -4.94 29.81 -11.08
N GLN A 232 -5.05 29.43 -9.80
CA GLN A 232 -5.10 30.38 -8.68
C GLN A 232 -4.40 29.76 -7.45
N ALA A 233 -3.19 30.24 -7.15
CA ALA A 233 -2.36 29.74 -6.07
C ALA A 233 -2.85 30.23 -4.70
N ASN A 234 -3.39 31.45 -4.67
CA ASN A 234 -3.90 32.12 -3.47
C ASN A 234 -5.44 32.03 -3.40
N GLU A 235 -5.98 30.83 -3.53
CA GLU A 235 -7.44 30.62 -3.47
C GLU A 235 -7.95 30.90 -2.05
N ILE A 236 -7.28 30.35 -1.03
CA ILE A 236 -7.44 30.75 0.38
C ILE A 236 -6.07 30.69 1.06
N VAL A 237 -5.59 31.78 1.68
CA VAL A 237 -4.32 31.77 2.43
C VAL A 237 -4.48 32.56 3.73
N LEU A 238 -3.96 32.03 4.83
CA LEU A 238 -3.73 32.80 6.04
C LEU A 238 -2.22 32.96 6.22
N ILE A 239 -1.73 34.19 6.31
CA ILE A 239 -0.30 34.47 6.38
C ILE A 239 -0.01 35.70 7.25
N GLU A 240 1.11 35.69 7.96
CA GLU A 240 1.75 36.90 8.49
C GLU A 240 3.21 36.88 8.05
N TRP A 241 3.61 37.89 7.29
CA TRP A 241 4.93 37.93 6.69
C TRP A 241 5.49 39.35 6.68
N GLY A 242 6.77 39.46 7.05
CA GLY A 242 7.45 40.75 7.15
C GLY A 242 6.91 41.61 8.30
N ASN A 243 6.55 42.86 7.99
CA ASN A 243 5.98 43.80 8.96
C ASN A 243 4.47 43.98 8.78
N ASN A 244 3.82 43.08 8.03
CA ASN A 244 2.38 43.12 7.82
C ASN A 244 1.67 42.40 8.96
N PRO A 245 0.44 42.82 9.32
CA PRO A 245 -0.40 42.06 10.23
C PRO A 245 -0.79 40.71 9.60
N ILE A 246 -1.48 39.86 10.37
CA ILE A 246 -2.08 38.65 9.83
C ILE A 246 -3.06 39.02 8.72
N GLU A 247 -2.93 38.38 7.57
CA GLU A 247 -3.72 38.60 6.37
C GLU A 247 -4.47 37.33 5.98
N LEU A 248 -5.75 37.50 5.64
CA LEU A 248 -6.56 36.50 4.95
C LEU A 248 -6.62 36.87 3.47
N LEU A 249 -6.14 35.96 2.62
CA LEU A 249 -6.23 36.08 1.19
C LEU A 249 -7.33 35.16 0.66
N ILE A 250 -8.16 35.70 -0.23
CA ILE A 250 -9.12 34.93 -1.02
C ILE A 250 -9.04 35.43 -2.45
N ASN A 251 -8.70 34.53 -3.38
CA ASN A 251 -8.53 34.86 -4.81
C ASN A 251 -7.63 36.11 -5.02
N ASP A 252 -6.44 36.11 -4.40
CA ASP A 252 -5.46 37.23 -4.36
C ASP A 252 -5.97 38.54 -3.74
N LYS A 253 -7.18 38.59 -3.18
CA LYS A 253 -7.69 39.75 -2.44
C LYS A 253 -7.31 39.60 -0.98
N VAL A 254 -6.90 40.70 -0.35
CA VAL A 254 -6.33 40.71 1.00
C VAL A 254 -7.30 41.38 1.96
N ALA A 255 -7.50 40.78 3.13
CA ALA A 255 -8.08 41.41 4.31
C ALA A 255 -7.10 41.31 5.48
N GLN A 256 -6.88 42.41 6.18
CA GLN A 256 -6.02 42.45 7.36
C GLN A 256 -6.83 42.11 8.61
N LEU A 257 -6.37 41.11 9.36
CA LEU A 257 -7.01 40.62 10.56
C LEU A 257 -6.37 41.25 11.80
N PRO A 258 -7.14 41.94 12.67
CA PRO A 258 -6.61 42.61 13.85
C PRO A 258 -6.39 41.62 15.01
N MET A 259 -5.46 40.69 14.85
CA MET A 259 -5.12 39.64 15.83
C MET A 259 -3.60 39.55 16.04
N THR A 260 -3.19 39.08 17.22
CA THR A 260 -1.78 38.89 17.58
C THR A 260 -1.63 37.58 18.34
N ILE A 261 -0.75 36.69 17.85
CA ILE A 261 -0.56 35.32 18.35
C ILE A 261 0.93 34.90 18.40
N ASN A 262 1.83 35.87 18.54
CA ASN A 262 3.28 35.68 18.50
C ASN A 262 3.94 35.58 19.89
N ASP A 263 3.25 34.93 20.84
CA ASP A 263 3.64 34.86 22.25
C ASP A 263 4.03 33.44 22.74
N ASP A 264 4.19 32.48 21.81
CA ASP A 264 4.45 31.05 22.09
C ASP A 264 3.37 30.40 22.99
N LYS A 265 2.14 30.92 22.93
CA LYS A 265 0.98 30.31 23.57
C LYS A 265 0.00 29.72 22.56
N TRP A 266 -0.90 28.88 23.06
CA TRP A 266 -1.98 28.35 22.26
C TRP A 266 -3.10 29.36 22.14
N HIS A 267 -3.45 29.70 20.90
CA HIS A 267 -4.63 30.48 20.56
C HIS A 267 -5.58 29.68 19.69
N HIS A 268 -6.87 29.91 19.86
CA HIS A 268 -7.91 29.42 18.97
C HIS A 268 -8.28 30.51 17.98
N ILE A 269 -8.03 30.29 16.69
CA ILE A 269 -8.36 31.24 15.63
C ILE A 269 -9.47 30.68 14.77
N CYS A 270 -10.49 31.48 14.51
CA CYS A 270 -11.49 31.21 13.48
C CYS A 270 -11.62 32.38 12.52
N VAL A 271 -11.75 32.09 11.23
CA VAL A 271 -12.15 33.06 10.21
C VAL A 271 -13.42 32.58 9.52
N THR A 272 -14.38 33.48 9.38
CA THR A 272 -15.58 33.26 8.57
C THR A 272 -15.51 34.13 7.33
N TRP A 273 -16.05 33.64 6.21
CA TRP A 273 -16.15 34.43 4.99
C TRP A 273 -17.33 33.99 4.13
N THR A 274 -17.97 34.92 3.42
CA THR A 274 -19.05 34.64 2.48
C THR A 274 -18.88 35.37 1.15
N THR A 275 -19.28 34.71 0.06
CA THR A 275 -19.34 35.28 -1.29
C THR A 275 -20.22 36.52 -1.37
N ARG A 276 -21.29 36.59 -0.57
CA ARG A 276 -22.19 37.74 -0.57
C ARG A 276 -21.49 38.93 0.07
N ASP A 277 -21.20 39.94 -0.74
CA ASP A 277 -20.50 41.17 -0.36
C ASP A 277 -19.08 40.96 0.17
N GLY A 278 -18.54 39.73 0.14
CA GLY A 278 -17.19 39.43 0.61
C GLY A 278 -17.02 39.67 2.11
N ILE A 279 -18.07 39.45 2.90
CA ILE A 279 -18.07 39.69 4.34
C ILE A 279 -17.17 38.65 5.01
N TRP A 280 -16.30 39.11 5.89
CA TRP A 280 -15.45 38.26 6.72
C TRP A 280 -15.49 38.69 8.18
N GLU A 281 -15.29 37.73 9.07
CA GLU A 281 -15.14 37.95 10.51
C GLU A 281 -13.98 37.12 11.02
N ALA A 282 -13.25 37.67 11.99
CA ALA A 282 -12.06 37.06 12.54
C ALA A 282 -12.16 36.98 14.06
N TYR A 283 -12.01 35.78 14.59
CA TYR A 283 -12.16 35.46 16.00
C TYR A 283 -10.83 34.96 16.56
N GLN A 284 -10.49 35.41 17.76
CA GLN A 284 -9.36 34.94 18.54
C GLN A 284 -9.85 34.57 19.94
N ASP A 285 -9.58 33.33 20.34
CA ASP A 285 -9.95 32.75 21.63
C ASP A 285 -11.45 32.82 21.90
N GLY A 286 -12.26 32.68 20.84
CA GLY A 286 -13.72 32.71 20.88
C GLY A 286 -14.34 34.10 20.78
N GLU A 287 -13.54 35.16 20.85
CA GLU A 287 -14.01 36.55 20.77
C GLU A 287 -13.83 37.13 19.37
N LEU A 288 -14.82 37.89 18.89
CA LEU A 288 -14.73 38.63 17.63
C LEU A 288 -13.69 39.76 17.77
N ARG A 289 -12.65 39.71 16.95
CA ARG A 289 -11.57 40.72 16.92
C ARG A 289 -11.73 41.72 15.79
N GLY A 290 -12.27 41.29 14.66
CA GLY A 290 -12.44 42.14 13.49
C GLY A 290 -13.46 41.59 12.52
N SER A 291 -13.99 42.49 11.70
CA SER A 291 -14.87 42.15 10.59
C SER A 291 -14.67 43.15 9.45
N GLY A 292 -15.08 42.77 8.25
CA GLY A 292 -15.04 43.63 7.09
C GLY A 292 -15.84 43.05 5.94
N GLU A 293 -15.79 43.75 4.81
CA GLU A 293 -16.50 43.40 3.57
C GLU A 293 -15.58 43.62 2.37
N ASN A 294 -16.08 43.32 1.16
CA ASN A 294 -15.38 43.43 -0.12
C ASN A 294 -14.14 42.54 -0.27
N LEU A 295 -14.00 41.48 0.54
CA LEU A 295 -12.99 40.45 0.32
C LEU A 295 -13.50 39.46 -0.75
N ALA A 296 -12.98 39.58 -1.97
CA ALA A 296 -13.35 38.71 -3.10
C ALA A 296 -14.88 38.47 -3.29
N PRO A 297 -15.71 39.54 -3.31
CA PRO A 297 -17.15 39.38 -3.41
C PRO A 297 -17.53 38.64 -4.69
N TRP A 298 -18.57 37.80 -4.62
CA TRP A 298 -19.13 37.01 -5.72
C TRP A 298 -18.19 35.95 -6.33
N HIS A 299 -17.04 35.67 -5.69
CA HIS A 299 -16.11 34.62 -6.13
C HIS A 299 -16.35 33.33 -5.34
N PRO A 300 -17.01 32.28 -5.87
CA PRO A 300 -17.10 31.01 -5.17
C PRO A 300 -15.70 30.38 -5.03
N ILE A 301 -15.40 29.81 -3.86
CA ILE A 301 -14.16 29.06 -3.66
C ILE A 301 -14.18 27.85 -4.58
N LYS A 302 -13.18 27.75 -5.45
CA LYS A 302 -13.10 26.69 -6.45
C LYS A 302 -12.76 25.34 -5.81
N GLN A 303 -13.33 24.28 -6.37
CA GLN A 303 -13.00 22.90 -5.98
C GLN A 303 -11.72 22.38 -6.64
N GLY A 304 -11.25 21.21 -6.18
CA GLY A 304 -10.20 20.43 -6.87
C GLY A 304 -8.76 20.90 -6.62
N GLY A 305 -8.56 21.82 -5.67
CA GLY A 305 -7.25 22.26 -5.21
C GLY A 305 -6.58 21.36 -4.17
N ILE A 306 -5.43 21.81 -3.68
CA ILE A 306 -4.64 21.19 -2.62
C ILE A 306 -4.56 22.12 -1.42
N LEU A 307 -4.91 21.58 -0.25
CA LEU A 307 -4.79 22.27 1.03
C LEU A 307 -3.52 21.81 1.75
N ILE A 308 -2.65 22.78 2.05
CA ILE A 308 -1.37 22.60 2.72
C ILE A 308 -1.40 23.36 4.06
N LEU A 309 -0.84 22.75 5.09
CA LEU A 309 -0.55 23.38 6.36
C LEU A 309 0.94 23.68 6.46
N GLY A 310 1.26 24.90 6.85
CA GLY A 310 2.60 25.35 7.18
C GLY A 310 3.41 26.02 6.07
N GLN A 311 2.85 26.11 4.85
CA GLN A 311 3.53 26.69 3.69
C GLN A 311 2.56 27.51 2.83
N GLU A 312 3.08 28.57 2.23
CA GLU A 312 2.47 29.34 1.15
C GLU A 312 2.66 28.58 -0.18
N GLN A 313 1.68 28.60 -1.08
CA GLN A 313 1.70 27.87 -2.35
C GLN A 313 1.80 28.83 -3.55
N ASP A 314 2.99 29.00 -4.13
CA ASP A 314 3.16 29.66 -5.44
C ASP A 314 2.62 28.83 -6.62
N THR A 315 2.51 27.52 -6.43
CA THR A 315 1.89 26.56 -7.37
C THR A 315 1.14 25.50 -6.60
N ILE A 316 0.19 24.84 -7.26
CA ILE A 316 -0.59 23.77 -6.64
C ILE A 316 0.32 22.68 -6.03
N GLY A 317 0.32 22.60 -4.69
CA GLY A 317 1.10 21.66 -3.90
C GLY A 317 2.61 21.87 -3.88
N GLY A 318 3.15 23.05 -4.24
CA GLY A 318 4.60 23.25 -4.26
C GLY A 318 5.08 24.68 -4.53
N ARG A 319 6.39 24.81 -4.80
CA ARG A 319 7.14 26.07 -4.89
C ARG A 319 7.05 26.92 -3.62
N PHE A 320 7.27 26.26 -2.49
CA PHE A 320 7.25 26.93 -1.20
C PHE A 320 8.46 27.87 -1.05
N ASP A 321 8.24 29.04 -0.43
CA ASP A 321 9.30 29.91 0.06
C ASP A 321 9.49 29.70 1.57
N ALA A 322 10.73 29.41 1.96
CA ALA A 322 11.09 29.26 3.36
C ALA A 322 10.79 30.55 4.15
N THR A 323 10.92 31.73 3.56
CA THR A 323 10.69 32.99 4.29
C THR A 323 9.24 33.18 4.73
N GLN A 324 8.29 32.49 4.08
CA GLN A 324 6.86 32.53 4.37
C GLN A 324 6.37 31.30 5.14
N ALA A 325 7.25 30.34 5.44
CA ALA A 325 6.89 29.11 6.13
C ALA A 325 6.48 29.37 7.59
N PHE A 326 5.46 28.65 8.05
CA PHE A 326 5.04 28.69 9.45
C PHE A 326 6.01 27.95 10.36
N VAL A 327 6.26 28.52 11.53
CA VAL A 327 7.09 27.90 12.57
C VAL A 327 6.29 27.79 13.87
N GLY A 328 5.96 26.57 14.26
CA GLY A 328 5.17 26.33 15.45
C GLY A 328 4.42 25.01 15.45
N GLU A 329 3.27 25.02 16.08
CA GLU A 329 2.40 23.86 16.25
C GLU A 329 0.96 24.19 15.88
N LEU A 330 0.28 23.26 15.20
CA LEU A 330 -1.11 23.37 14.76
C LEU A 330 -1.90 22.17 15.26
N SER A 331 -3.15 22.36 15.65
CA SER A 331 -4.09 21.26 15.90
C SER A 331 -5.53 21.66 15.61
N HIS A 332 -6.43 20.68 15.57
CA HIS A 332 -7.87 20.92 15.47
C HIS A 332 -8.24 21.82 14.27
N PHE A 333 -7.51 21.71 13.16
CA PHE A 333 -7.83 22.43 11.93
C PHE A 333 -9.10 21.85 11.31
N ASN A 334 -10.17 22.64 11.29
CA ASN A 334 -11.49 22.26 10.82
C ASN A 334 -12.04 23.28 9.82
N ILE A 335 -12.76 22.79 8.81
CA ILE A 335 -13.45 23.62 7.81
C ILE A 335 -14.93 23.23 7.72
N TRP A 336 -15.79 24.25 7.70
CA TRP A 336 -17.21 24.17 7.40
C TRP A 336 -17.54 25.00 6.16
N ASP A 337 -18.53 24.57 5.38
CA ASP A 337 -19.09 25.28 4.21
C ASP A 337 -20.21 26.27 4.58
N ARG A 338 -20.22 26.71 5.84
CA ARG A 338 -21.19 27.64 6.40
C ARG A 338 -20.53 28.57 7.41
N ILE A 339 -21.21 29.67 7.70
CA ILE A 339 -20.83 30.58 8.78
C ILE A 339 -21.30 29.98 10.11
N LEU A 340 -20.37 29.70 11.01
CA LEU A 340 -20.70 29.29 12.39
C LEU A 340 -21.16 30.50 13.19
N SER A 341 -22.01 30.27 14.19
CA SER A 341 -22.41 31.33 15.11
C SER A 341 -21.27 31.70 16.07
N SER A 342 -21.27 32.93 16.59
CA SER A 342 -20.30 33.32 17.62
C SER A 342 -20.38 32.43 18.88
N GLU A 343 -21.55 31.89 19.21
CA GLU A 343 -21.74 30.93 20.31
C GLU A 343 -21.06 29.59 20.01
N ASP A 344 -21.22 29.06 18.80
CA ASP A 344 -20.52 27.84 18.37
C ASP A 344 -19.01 28.05 18.43
N ILE A 345 -18.50 29.16 17.89
CA ILE A 345 -17.07 29.49 17.89
C ILE A 345 -16.53 29.61 19.32
N MET A 346 -17.26 30.29 20.21
CA MET A 346 -16.90 30.38 21.62
C MET A 346 -16.91 29.02 22.32
N SER A 347 -17.87 28.15 22.00
CA SER A 347 -17.97 26.79 22.56
C SER A 347 -16.81 25.87 22.14
N ILE A 348 -16.28 26.06 20.93
CA ILE A 348 -15.07 25.37 20.47
C ILE A 348 -13.84 25.94 21.18
N ALA A 349 -13.74 27.27 21.29
CA ALA A 349 -12.60 27.95 21.91
C ALA A 349 -12.44 27.61 23.39
N ASN A 350 -13.54 27.52 24.15
CA ASN A 350 -13.53 27.19 25.57
C ASN A 350 -13.61 25.67 25.85
N CYS A 351 -13.49 24.84 24.80
CA CYS A 351 -13.53 23.38 24.89
C CYS A 351 -14.86 22.80 25.43
N SER A 352 -15.96 23.54 25.39
CA SER A 352 -17.29 23.06 25.83
C SER A 352 -17.99 22.23 24.77
N ALA A 353 -17.61 22.37 23.50
CA ALA A 353 -18.12 21.56 22.40
C ALA A 353 -16.97 21.08 21.49
N ASN A 354 -17.07 19.85 21.02
CA ASN A 354 -16.24 19.33 19.94
C ASN A 354 -17.08 19.27 18.65
N LEU A 355 -17.06 20.36 17.89
CA LEU A 355 -17.71 20.43 16.58
C LEU A 355 -16.68 20.06 15.51
N ALA A 356 -16.93 18.96 14.80
CA ALA A 356 -16.10 18.56 13.68
C ALA A 356 -16.50 19.31 12.40
N GLY A 357 -15.51 19.70 11.59
CA GLY A 357 -15.72 20.28 10.26
C GLY A 357 -16.44 19.32 9.32
N ASN A 358 -17.51 19.75 8.67
CA ASN A 358 -18.22 18.92 7.69
C ASN A 358 -17.44 18.78 6.37
N ILE A 359 -16.62 19.78 6.02
CA ILE A 359 -15.71 19.71 4.87
C ILE A 359 -14.44 18.99 5.28
N ILE A 360 -13.64 19.62 6.15
CA ILE A 360 -12.40 19.05 6.70
C ILE A 360 -12.55 18.88 8.21
N PRO A 361 -12.69 17.65 8.73
CA PRO A 361 -12.53 17.36 10.14
C PRO A 361 -11.07 17.06 10.48
N TRP A 362 -10.61 17.48 11.67
CA TRP A 362 -9.28 17.16 12.19
C TRP A 362 -9.21 15.70 12.67
N VAL A 363 -8.74 14.80 11.80
CA VAL A 363 -8.52 13.37 12.13
C VAL A 363 -7.21 12.89 11.54
N ASP A 364 -6.50 12.03 12.27
CA ASP A 364 -5.15 11.58 11.92
C ASP A 364 -5.02 11.07 10.48
N ASN A 365 -5.97 10.23 10.05
CA ASN A 365 -5.98 9.65 8.71
C ASN A 365 -6.13 10.66 7.57
N ASN A 366 -6.66 11.87 7.83
CA ASN A 366 -6.88 12.91 6.83
C ASN A 366 -5.64 13.75 6.54
N ILE A 367 -4.56 13.60 7.32
CA ILE A 367 -3.37 14.46 7.23
C ILE A 367 -2.14 13.60 6.94
N ASP A 368 -1.36 13.99 5.94
CA ASP A 368 0.00 13.46 5.71
C ASP A 368 1.02 14.53 6.06
N VAL A 369 2.13 14.14 6.70
CA VAL A 369 3.23 15.05 7.06
C VAL A 369 4.46 14.78 6.20
N PHE A 370 5.16 15.83 5.79
CA PHE A 370 6.28 15.78 4.86
C PHE A 370 7.49 16.57 5.37
N GLY A 371 8.67 16.25 4.82
CA GLY A 371 9.89 17.00 5.08
C GLY A 371 10.47 16.88 6.49
N GLY A 372 9.95 15.96 7.31
CA GLY A 372 10.32 15.85 8.72
C GLY A 372 9.40 16.61 9.67
N ALA A 373 8.28 17.17 9.18
CA ALA A 373 7.16 17.55 10.02
C ALA A 373 6.64 16.31 10.78
N ALA A 374 6.23 16.50 12.02
CA ALA A 374 5.85 15.39 12.90
C ALA A 374 4.43 15.56 13.44
N LYS A 375 3.71 14.45 13.55
CA LYS A 375 2.49 14.38 14.37
C LYS A 375 2.89 13.99 15.78
N LEU A 376 2.53 14.80 16.76
CA LEU A 376 2.84 14.60 18.18
C LEU A 376 1.55 14.54 18.99
N PRO A 377 1.54 13.84 20.14
CA PRO A 377 0.39 13.85 21.04
C PRO A 377 0.06 15.27 21.45
N LEU A 378 -1.23 15.57 21.48
CA LEU A 378 -1.73 16.87 21.93
C LEU A 378 -2.08 16.81 23.42
N GLU A 379 -1.77 17.90 24.10
CA GLU A 379 -2.26 18.17 25.46
C GLU A 379 -3.79 18.38 25.42
N THR A 380 -4.48 18.04 26.50
CA THR A 380 -5.93 18.22 26.56
C THR A 380 -6.30 19.68 26.29
N CYS A 381 -7.50 19.92 25.76
CA CYS A 381 -7.96 21.28 25.44
C CYS A 381 -7.94 22.20 26.67
N GLN A 382 -8.18 21.66 27.87
CA GLN A 382 -8.09 22.39 29.14
C GLN A 382 -6.65 22.81 29.49
N GLU A 383 -5.66 21.99 29.18
CA GLU A 383 -4.24 22.34 29.37
C GLU A 383 -3.84 23.50 28.44
N ARG A 384 -4.38 23.55 27.21
CA ARG A 384 -4.17 24.68 26.29
C ARG A 384 -4.69 25.99 26.87
N LEU A 385 -5.92 26.01 27.39
CA LEU A 385 -6.50 27.20 28.04
C LEU A 385 -5.67 27.70 29.22
N SER A 386 -5.03 26.81 29.97
CA SER A 386 -4.15 27.20 31.09
C SER A 386 -2.82 27.82 30.64
N SER A 387 -2.44 27.60 29.37
CA SER A 387 -1.22 28.13 28.74
C SER A 387 -1.47 29.37 27.88
N SER A 388 -2.74 29.71 27.60
CA SER A 388 -3.20 30.87 26.82
C SER A 388 -3.01 32.22 27.53
#